data_AF-A0A936L5B4-F1
#
_entry.id   AF-A0A936L5B4-F1
#
_cell.length_a   1.000
_cell.length_b   1.000
_cell.length_c   1.000
_cell.angle_alpha   90.00
_cell.angle_beta   90.00
_cell.angle_gamma   90.00
#
_symmetry.space_group_name_H-M   'P 1'
#
loop_
_entity.id
_entity.type
_entity.pdbx_description
1 polymer ?
#
loop_
_entity_poly.entity_id
_entity_poly.type
_entity_poly.pdbx_seq_one_letter_code
_entity_poly.pdbx_strand_id
1 'polypeptide(L)'
;MAKTKVLITVKTYPTISKKYEELVCTAGFLEDGSWIRIYPIQFRKKSYEEQYSKYEWIEIDLVKNTSDARPESFRPISHDTPITVIGHIPSDRDAWFDRRKYVLNKVYTNLTQLIADAKNRDVCTSLAVFKPTKIIDFVWEEVEREWSADKLAQFQQLNLFQKVEGEKIEVVKKLPYKFSYKFEDDQGKHSSIMIEDWETGELYWNCLRRSDGNEQKACSDVRKKYFDDFSKTKDLHFFLGTSQVHHFTGKNPFLIIGTFHPKPITQTRLFL
;
A
#
# COMPACT_ATOMS: atom_id res chain seq x y z
N MET A 1 17.08 -17.99 13.44
CA MET A 1 16.07 -17.12 14.09
C MET A 1 14.70 -17.67 13.70
N ALA A 2 13.64 -17.42 14.49
CA ALA A 2 12.30 -17.82 14.07
C ALA A 2 11.87 -16.92 12.90
N LYS A 3 11.34 -17.51 11.84
CA LYS A 3 10.82 -16.74 10.71
C LYS A 3 9.56 -15.99 11.13
N THR A 4 9.36 -14.81 10.57
CA THR A 4 8.19 -13.98 10.87
C THR A 4 7.07 -14.30 9.90
N LYS A 5 5.88 -14.58 10.43
CA LYS A 5 4.66 -14.70 9.62
C LYS A 5 3.97 -13.36 9.48
N VAL A 6 3.61 -13.00 8.26
CA VAL A 6 3.01 -11.70 7.94
C VAL A 6 1.81 -11.89 7.03
N LEU A 7 0.64 -11.40 7.46
CA LEU A 7 -0.55 -11.27 6.62
C LEU A 7 -0.42 -10.01 5.79
N ILE A 8 -0.17 -10.16 4.49
CA ILE A 8 0.02 -9.02 3.60
C ILE A 8 -1.30 -8.29 3.37
N THR A 9 -1.36 -6.99 3.59
CA THR A 9 -2.56 -6.17 3.32
C THR A 9 -2.28 -4.97 2.43
N VAL A 10 -1.01 -4.61 2.27
CA VAL A 10 -0.56 -3.45 1.51
C VAL A 10 0.63 -3.81 0.64
N LYS A 11 0.58 -3.37 -0.62
CA LYS A 11 1.73 -3.26 -1.53
C LYS A 11 1.65 -1.89 -2.21
N THR A 12 2.68 -1.07 -2.03
CA THR A 12 2.70 0.22 -2.72
C THR A 12 3.10 0.07 -4.18
N TYR A 13 2.67 1.00 -5.03
CA TYR A 13 3.16 1.09 -6.40
C TYR A 13 4.69 1.26 -6.38
N PRO A 14 5.44 0.59 -7.27
CA PRO A 14 6.89 0.59 -7.18
C PRO A 14 7.46 1.97 -7.43
N THR A 15 8.57 2.23 -6.75
CA THR A 15 9.37 3.42 -7.01
C THR A 15 10.78 3.00 -7.40
N ILE A 16 11.42 3.79 -8.25
CA ILE A 16 12.84 3.65 -8.53
C ILE A 16 13.62 4.34 -7.40
N SER A 17 14.58 3.62 -6.79
CA SER A 17 15.45 4.15 -5.75
C SER A 17 16.87 4.38 -6.25
N LYS A 18 17.57 5.31 -5.60
CA LYS A 18 18.98 5.62 -5.88
C LYS A 18 19.94 4.50 -5.45
N LYS A 19 19.53 3.69 -4.47
CA LYS A 19 20.35 2.65 -3.82
C LYS A 19 19.96 1.22 -4.24
N TYR A 20 18.72 1.06 -4.70
CA TYR A 20 18.14 -0.22 -5.10
C TYR A 20 17.29 0.04 -6.34
N GLU A 21 17.26 -0.89 -7.29
CA GLU A 21 16.58 -0.70 -8.57
C GLU A 21 15.09 -0.34 -8.42
N GLU A 22 14.26 -1.33 -8.11
CA GLU A 22 12.83 -1.15 -7.90
C GLU A 22 12.44 -1.64 -6.51
N LEU A 23 11.72 -0.79 -5.78
CA LEU A 23 11.33 -1.06 -4.41
C LEU A 23 9.84 -0.97 -4.22
N VAL A 24 9.31 -1.98 -3.56
CA VAL A 24 7.95 -2.00 -3.04
C VAL A 24 8.02 -1.92 -1.52
N CYS A 25 7.21 -1.03 -0.94
CA CYS A 25 6.90 -1.07 0.47
C CYS A 25 5.74 -2.06 0.65
N THR A 26 5.98 -3.09 1.45
CA THR A 26 4.94 -4.04 1.84
C THR A 26 4.59 -3.81 3.31
N ALA A 27 3.31 -3.84 3.64
CA ALA A 27 2.86 -3.83 5.02
C ALA A 27 1.75 -4.85 5.23
N GLY A 28 1.62 -5.24 6.49
CA GLY A 28 0.73 -6.32 6.89
C GLY A 28 0.56 -6.41 8.39
N PHE A 29 -0.07 -7.49 8.83
CA PHE A 29 -0.29 -7.79 10.23
C PHE A 29 0.50 -9.02 10.66
N LEU A 30 1.02 -8.99 11.88
CA LEU A 30 1.53 -10.18 12.56
C LEU A 30 0.36 -11.02 13.09
N GLU A 31 0.67 -12.22 13.59
CA GLU A 31 -0.32 -13.15 14.16
C GLU A 31 -1.11 -12.54 15.34
N ASP A 32 -0.51 -11.61 16.08
CA ASP A 32 -1.14 -10.87 17.18
C ASP A 32 -1.98 -9.65 16.72
N GLY A 33 -2.02 -9.38 15.41
CA GLY A 33 -2.73 -8.24 14.83
C GLY A 33 -1.97 -6.92 14.90
N SER A 34 -0.71 -6.90 15.37
CA SER A 34 0.15 -5.73 15.29
C SER A 34 0.63 -5.47 13.86
N TRP A 35 0.88 -4.21 13.53
CA TRP A 35 1.39 -3.83 12.22
C TRP A 35 2.85 -4.25 12.04
N ILE A 36 3.22 -4.59 10.81
CA ILE A 36 4.60 -4.71 10.36
C ILE A 36 4.77 -4.08 8.99
N ARG A 37 5.86 -3.32 8.82
CA ARG A 37 6.35 -2.80 7.54
C ARG A 37 7.59 -3.57 7.15
N ILE A 38 7.63 -4.04 5.91
CA ILE A 38 8.81 -4.66 5.32
C ILE A 38 9.29 -3.79 4.17
N TYR A 39 10.46 -3.18 4.34
CA TYR A 39 11.09 -2.34 3.32
C TYR A 39 12.62 -2.36 3.45
N PRO A 40 13.36 -2.46 2.34
CA PRO A 40 12.88 -2.62 0.96
C PRO A 40 12.62 -4.08 0.56
N ILE A 41 11.63 -4.32 -0.32
CA ILE A 41 11.44 -5.60 -1.03
C ILE A 41 11.56 -5.36 -2.55
N GLN A 42 12.40 -6.17 -3.22
CA GLN A 42 12.51 -6.21 -4.68
C GLN A 42 11.46 -7.15 -5.28
N PHE A 43 10.17 -6.85 -5.03
CA PHE A 43 9.06 -7.77 -5.26
C PHE A 43 8.98 -8.29 -6.71
N ARG A 44 9.21 -7.42 -7.71
CA ARG A 44 9.15 -7.78 -9.13
C ARG A 44 10.30 -8.69 -9.60
N LYS A 45 11.39 -8.79 -8.83
CA LYS A 45 12.54 -9.67 -9.11
C LYS A 45 12.42 -11.03 -8.44
N LYS A 46 11.49 -11.19 -7.51
CA LYS A 46 11.23 -12.47 -6.87
C LYS A 46 10.69 -13.46 -7.89
N SER A 47 11.06 -14.73 -7.70
CA SER A 47 10.49 -15.83 -8.48
C SER A 47 8.97 -15.83 -8.34
N TYR A 48 8.26 -16.42 -9.30
CA TYR A 48 6.80 -16.46 -9.28
C TYR A 48 6.24 -17.06 -7.97
N GLU A 49 6.91 -18.06 -7.40
CA GLU A 49 6.55 -18.75 -6.16
C GLU A 49 6.77 -17.90 -4.90
N GLU A 50 7.68 -16.93 -4.97
CA GLU A 50 7.99 -15.98 -3.89
C GLU A 50 7.14 -14.70 -3.97
N GLN A 51 6.43 -14.48 -5.08
CA GLN A 51 5.50 -13.37 -5.22
C GLN A 51 4.18 -13.71 -4.52
N TYR A 52 3.65 -12.73 -3.79
CA TYR A 52 2.46 -12.85 -2.96
C TYR A 52 1.40 -11.81 -3.29
N SER A 53 0.17 -12.14 -2.95
CA SER A 53 -1.04 -11.34 -3.12
C SER A 53 -1.53 -10.74 -1.80
N LYS A 54 -2.43 -9.75 -1.87
CA LYS A 54 -3.09 -9.25 -0.66
C LYS A 54 -3.89 -10.38 0.01
N TYR A 55 -3.85 -10.39 1.32
CA TYR A 55 -4.44 -11.35 2.26
C TYR A 55 -3.83 -12.74 2.22
N GLU A 56 -2.62 -12.89 1.68
CA GLU A 56 -1.80 -14.08 1.90
C GLU A 56 -0.94 -13.94 3.15
N TRP A 57 -0.77 -15.06 3.85
CA TRP A 57 0.24 -15.22 4.87
C TRP A 57 1.54 -15.61 4.20
N ILE A 58 2.58 -14.82 4.45
CA ILE A 58 3.95 -15.16 4.06
C ILE A 58 4.77 -15.47 5.30
N GLU A 59 5.79 -16.29 5.11
CA GLU A 59 6.85 -16.55 6.08
C GLU A 59 8.17 -16.03 5.51
N ILE A 60 8.87 -15.19 6.27
CA ILE A 60 10.09 -14.51 5.84
C ILE A 60 11.03 -14.20 7.01
N ASP A 61 12.33 -14.32 6.78
CA ASP A 61 13.36 -13.91 7.75
C ASP A 61 13.57 -12.40 7.74
N LEU A 62 13.27 -11.74 8.87
CA LEU A 62 13.32 -10.30 9.00
C LEU A 62 14.29 -9.84 10.09
N VAL A 63 14.91 -8.69 9.86
CA VAL A 63 15.71 -7.96 10.86
C VAL A 63 15.19 -6.54 10.99
N LYS A 64 15.38 -5.96 12.19
CA LYS A 64 15.00 -4.57 12.46
C LYS A 64 15.72 -3.63 11.49
N ASN A 65 14.99 -2.68 10.90
CA ASN A 65 15.61 -1.66 10.07
C ASN A 65 16.16 -0.54 10.95
N THR A 66 17.45 -0.59 11.29
CA THR A 66 18.10 0.36 12.20
C THR A 66 18.21 1.79 11.67
N SER A 67 18.00 1.99 10.36
CA SER A 67 17.96 3.33 9.75
C SER A 67 16.57 3.97 9.79
N ASP A 68 15.56 3.26 10.29
CA ASP A 68 14.18 3.71 10.35
C ASP A 68 13.67 3.68 11.79
N ALA A 69 13.34 4.85 12.33
CA ALA A 69 12.90 5.02 13.71
C ALA A 69 11.51 4.41 13.97
N ARG A 70 10.74 4.07 12.93
CA ARG A 70 9.37 3.56 13.06
C ARG A 70 9.39 2.15 13.67
N PRO A 71 8.66 1.90 14.77
CA PRO A 71 8.81 0.69 15.59
C PRO A 71 8.48 -0.60 14.84
N GLU A 72 7.60 -0.52 13.86
CA GLU A 72 7.17 -1.62 13.01
C GLU A 72 7.99 -1.79 11.72
N SER A 73 9.07 -1.01 11.53
CA SER A 73 9.93 -1.09 10.34
C SER A 73 10.97 -2.22 10.43
N PHE A 74 10.86 -3.17 9.51
CA PHE A 74 11.76 -4.31 9.32
C PHE A 74 12.20 -4.41 7.86
N ARG A 75 13.24 -5.20 7.62
CA ARG A 75 13.73 -5.53 6.28
C ARG A 75 14.12 -7.01 6.20
N PRO A 76 14.10 -7.63 5.02
CA PRO A 76 14.69 -8.94 4.83
C PRO A 76 16.18 -8.93 5.21
N ILE A 77 16.72 -10.06 5.66
CA ILE A 77 18.14 -10.18 6.05
C ILE A 77 19.06 -9.80 4.87
N SER A 78 18.68 -10.22 3.67
CA SER A 78 19.33 -9.94 2.39
C SER A 78 18.30 -9.78 1.26
N HIS A 79 18.71 -9.32 0.08
CA HIS A 79 17.80 -9.24 -1.08
C HIS A 79 17.31 -10.62 -1.53
N ASP A 80 18.14 -11.65 -1.35
CA ASP A 80 17.84 -13.03 -1.74
C ASP A 80 17.10 -13.82 -0.64
N THR A 81 16.69 -13.16 0.44
CA THR A 81 15.95 -13.83 1.52
C THR A 81 14.67 -14.48 0.96
N PRO A 82 14.50 -15.81 1.09
CA PRO A 82 13.34 -16.51 0.53
C PRO A 82 12.03 -16.03 1.16
N ILE A 83 10.98 -16.02 0.36
CA ILE A 83 9.62 -15.71 0.80
C ILE A 83 8.75 -16.93 0.52
N THR A 84 8.09 -17.47 1.56
CA THR A 84 7.20 -18.62 1.39
C THR A 84 5.76 -18.19 1.64
N VAL A 85 4.87 -18.40 0.66
CA VAL A 85 3.43 -18.26 0.88
C VAL A 85 2.94 -19.49 1.64
N ILE A 86 2.42 -19.27 2.85
CA ILE A 86 2.02 -20.35 3.78
C ILE A 86 0.51 -20.42 4.01
N GLY A 87 -0.26 -19.50 3.44
CA GLY A 87 -1.72 -19.52 3.55
C GLY A 87 -2.38 -18.30 2.92
N HIS A 88 -3.71 -18.31 2.87
CA HIS A 88 -4.51 -17.21 2.33
C HIS A 88 -5.80 -17.04 3.12
N ILE A 89 -6.20 -15.81 3.40
CA ILE A 89 -7.53 -15.48 3.92
C ILE A 89 -8.43 -15.12 2.72
N PRO A 90 -9.26 -16.06 2.25
CA PRO A 90 -10.11 -15.82 1.10
C PRO A 90 -11.10 -14.69 1.36
N SER A 91 -11.52 -14.05 0.27
CA SER A 91 -12.69 -13.18 0.31
C SER A 91 -13.92 -14.08 0.41
N ASP A 92 -14.75 -13.89 1.44
CA ASP A 92 -16.10 -14.45 1.50
C ASP A 92 -17.06 -13.78 0.48
N ARG A 93 -16.54 -12.89 -0.36
CA ARG A 93 -17.24 -12.08 -1.38
C ARG A 93 -18.36 -11.20 -0.80
N ASP A 94 -18.28 -10.94 0.50
CA ASP A 94 -19.29 -10.21 1.25
C ASP A 94 -18.64 -9.27 2.28
N ALA A 95 -18.86 -9.50 3.57
CA ALA A 95 -18.36 -8.64 4.64
C ALA A 95 -16.89 -8.89 5.03
N TRP A 96 -16.21 -9.87 4.43
CA TRP A 96 -14.83 -10.24 4.73
C TRP A 96 -14.58 -10.54 6.21
N PHE A 97 -15.42 -11.39 6.81
CA PHE A 97 -15.42 -11.62 8.26
C PHE A 97 -14.05 -12.00 8.82
N ASP A 98 -13.31 -12.91 8.18
CA ASP A 98 -11.98 -13.31 8.64
C ASP A 98 -10.93 -12.23 8.47
N ARG A 99 -11.02 -11.42 7.41
CA ARG A 99 -10.08 -10.30 7.20
C ARG A 99 -10.33 -9.19 8.22
N ARG A 100 -11.60 -8.94 8.60
CA ARG A 100 -11.96 -7.94 9.61
C ARG A 100 -11.33 -8.22 10.98
N LYS A 101 -11.15 -9.49 11.35
CA LYS A 101 -10.52 -9.90 12.63
C LYS A 101 -9.12 -9.29 12.81
N TYR A 102 -8.37 -9.15 11.71
CA TYR A 102 -7.04 -8.53 11.73
C TYR A 102 -7.12 -7.03 11.43
N VAL A 103 -7.81 -6.66 10.34
CA VAL A 103 -7.82 -5.29 9.84
C VAL A 103 -8.49 -4.31 10.80
N LEU A 104 -9.54 -4.72 11.51
CA LEU A 104 -10.35 -3.81 12.33
C LEU A 104 -10.00 -3.90 13.83
N ASN A 105 -8.85 -4.48 14.18
CA ASN A 105 -8.40 -4.56 15.58
C ASN A 105 -8.19 -3.16 16.19
N LYS A 106 -7.58 -2.24 15.44
CA LYS A 106 -7.42 -0.83 15.83
C LYS A 106 -7.71 0.09 14.64
N VAL A 107 -8.76 0.89 14.76
CA VAL A 107 -9.21 1.82 13.73
C VAL A 107 -9.16 3.25 14.26
N TYR A 108 -8.52 4.14 13.50
CA TYR A 108 -8.55 5.57 13.73
C TYR A 108 -9.70 6.22 12.96
N THR A 109 -10.37 7.17 13.58
CA THR A 109 -11.45 7.97 12.95
C THR A 109 -11.14 9.47 12.94
N ASN A 110 -10.13 9.89 13.72
CA ASN A 110 -9.70 11.27 13.87
C ASN A 110 -8.30 11.47 13.28
N LEU A 111 -8.19 12.26 12.20
CA LEU A 111 -6.91 12.41 11.52
C LEU A 111 -5.93 13.28 12.32
N THR A 112 -6.43 14.25 13.08
CA THR A 112 -5.58 15.11 13.93
C THR A 112 -4.92 14.30 15.04
N GLN A 113 -5.66 13.42 15.71
CA GLN A 113 -5.10 12.50 16.70
C GLN A 113 -4.08 11.55 16.06
N LEU A 114 -4.40 10.96 14.91
CA LEU A 114 -3.47 10.07 14.21
C LEU A 114 -2.14 10.77 13.85
N ILE A 115 -2.19 12.04 13.43
CA ILE A 115 -0.99 12.84 13.16
C ILE A 115 -0.22 13.14 14.46
N ALA A 116 -0.91 13.39 15.56
CA ALA A 116 -0.26 13.61 16.86
C ALA A 116 0.47 12.34 17.33
N ASP A 117 -0.16 11.18 17.24
CA ASP A 117 0.45 9.87 17.55
C ASP A 117 1.66 9.56 16.67
N ALA A 118 1.62 9.94 15.39
CA ALA A 118 2.76 9.80 14.48
C ALA A 118 3.96 10.66 14.91
N LYS A 119 3.71 11.88 15.38
CA LYS A 119 4.76 12.83 15.76
C LYS A 119 5.30 12.60 17.16
N ASN A 120 4.52 11.93 18.02
CA ASN A 120 4.98 11.54 19.34
C ASN A 120 6.05 10.44 19.19
N ARG A 121 7.27 10.70 19.66
CA ARG A 121 8.40 9.77 19.53
C ARG A 121 8.23 8.49 20.36
N ASP A 122 7.42 8.53 21.41
CA ASP A 122 7.17 7.36 22.26
C ASP A 122 6.11 6.42 21.63
N VAL A 123 5.26 6.94 20.75
CA VAL A 123 4.20 6.19 20.07
C VAL A 123 4.60 5.85 18.63
N CYS A 124 4.99 6.87 17.86
CA CYS A 124 5.52 6.78 16.50
C CYS A 124 4.61 6.00 15.53
N THR A 125 3.28 6.21 15.62
CA THR A 125 2.31 5.53 14.75
C THR A 125 2.58 5.89 13.28
N SER A 126 2.95 4.91 12.47
CA SER A 126 3.30 5.15 11.06
C SER A 126 2.51 4.30 10.05
N LEU A 127 1.72 3.37 10.55
CA LEU A 127 0.72 2.58 9.84
C LEU A 127 -0.58 2.59 10.63
N ALA A 128 -1.70 2.74 9.94
CA ALA A 128 -3.01 2.77 10.57
C ALA A 128 -4.11 2.28 9.63
N VAL A 129 -5.15 1.69 10.21
CA VAL A 129 -6.45 1.60 9.55
C VAL A 129 -7.23 2.84 9.93
N PHE A 130 -7.76 3.54 8.93
CA PHE A 130 -8.50 4.77 9.11
C PHE A 130 -9.90 4.66 8.52
N LYS A 131 -10.91 5.07 9.28
CA LYS A 131 -12.30 5.13 8.82
C LYS A 131 -12.73 6.59 8.67
N PRO A 132 -12.93 7.07 7.44
CA PRO A 132 -13.56 8.37 7.23
C PRO A 132 -15.05 8.30 7.59
N THR A 133 -15.58 9.41 8.11
CA THR A 133 -17.03 9.57 8.33
C THR A 133 -17.77 9.65 7.01
N LYS A 134 -17.20 10.35 6.04
CA LYS A 134 -17.80 10.56 4.72
C LYS A 134 -16.73 10.68 3.64
N ILE A 135 -16.93 10.00 2.53
CA ILE A 135 -16.17 10.27 1.30
C ILE A 135 -16.85 11.41 0.56
N ILE A 136 -16.09 12.45 0.25
CA ILE A 136 -16.56 13.64 -0.46
C ILE A 136 -16.35 13.48 -1.96
N ASP A 137 -15.14 13.09 -2.37
CA ASP A 137 -14.78 12.94 -3.79
C ASP A 137 -13.58 12.00 -3.99
N PHE A 138 -13.38 11.60 -5.23
CA PHE A 138 -12.17 10.94 -5.72
C PHE A 138 -11.67 11.70 -6.93
N VAL A 139 -10.46 12.23 -6.82
CA VAL A 139 -9.87 13.13 -7.83
C VAL A 139 -8.57 12.56 -8.36
N TRP A 140 -8.18 13.01 -9.55
CA TRP A 140 -6.87 12.73 -10.12
C TRP A 140 -6.22 14.00 -10.67
N GLU A 141 -4.90 14.03 -10.64
CA GLU A 141 -4.07 15.10 -11.21
C GLU A 141 -2.98 14.48 -12.10
N GLU A 142 -2.70 15.10 -13.25
CA GLU A 142 -1.59 14.68 -14.12
C GLU A 142 -0.26 15.01 -13.47
N VAL A 143 0.71 14.12 -13.63
CA VAL A 143 2.08 14.28 -13.16
C VAL A 143 3.07 13.89 -14.25
N GLU A 144 4.36 14.16 -14.05
CA GLU A 144 5.35 13.86 -15.08
C GLU A 144 5.34 12.36 -15.40
N ARG A 145 5.31 12.05 -16.69
CA ARG A 145 5.15 10.69 -17.21
C ARG A 145 6.41 9.85 -17.07
N GLU A 146 7.55 10.53 -17.09
CA GLU A 146 8.85 9.91 -17.02
C GLU A 146 9.45 10.02 -15.62
N TRP A 147 10.28 9.03 -15.29
CA TRP A 147 11.20 9.15 -14.17
C TRP A 147 12.24 10.24 -14.50
N SER A 148 12.71 10.95 -13.47
CA SER A 148 13.73 11.98 -13.70
C SER A 148 15.00 11.38 -14.30
N ALA A 149 15.70 12.15 -15.14
CA ALA A 149 16.95 11.71 -15.77
C ALA A 149 17.97 11.19 -14.75
N ASP A 150 18.07 11.83 -13.58
CA ASP A 150 18.93 11.39 -12.48
C ASP A 150 18.56 10.00 -11.94
N LYS A 151 17.27 9.68 -11.85
CA LYS A 151 16.80 8.36 -11.40
C LYS A 151 17.07 7.29 -12.46
N LEU A 152 16.89 7.63 -13.74
CA LEU A 152 17.14 6.71 -14.86
C LEU A 152 18.63 6.43 -15.05
N ALA A 153 19.49 7.45 -15.01
CA ALA A 153 20.93 7.30 -15.15
C ALA A 153 21.52 6.41 -14.03
N GLN A 154 21.03 6.56 -12.81
CA GLN A 154 21.45 5.73 -11.68
C GLN A 154 20.96 4.28 -11.79
N PHE A 155 19.72 4.07 -12.25
CA PHE A 155 19.21 2.73 -12.54
C PHE A 155 20.09 2.00 -13.57
N GLN A 156 20.52 2.70 -14.64
CA GLN A 156 21.41 2.14 -15.66
C GLN A 156 22.80 1.81 -15.12
N GLN A 157 23.34 2.65 -14.22
CA GLN A 157 24.66 2.45 -13.62
C GLN A 157 24.69 1.22 -12.68
N LEU A 158 23.64 1.01 -11.87
CA LEU A 158 23.53 -0.15 -10.97
C LEU A 158 23.35 -1.47 -11.74
N ASN A 159 22.68 -1.42 -12.89
CA ASN A 159 22.45 -2.58 -13.76
C ASN A 159 23.61 -2.88 -14.73
N LEU A 160 24.70 -2.11 -14.69
CA LEU A 160 25.84 -2.29 -15.59
C LEU A 160 26.54 -3.64 -15.38
N PHE A 161 26.47 -4.19 -14.16
CA PHE A 161 27.11 -5.46 -13.77
C PHE A 161 26.12 -6.64 -13.64
N GLN A 162 24.81 -6.40 -13.77
CA GLN A 162 23.75 -7.43 -13.74
C GLN A 162 23.30 -7.90 -15.13
N LYS A 163 24.05 -7.55 -16.19
CA LYS A 163 23.83 -8.11 -17.53
C LYS A 163 24.18 -9.61 -17.53
N VAL A 164 23.28 -10.43 -17.01
CA VAL A 164 23.15 -11.82 -17.43
C VAL A 164 22.66 -11.76 -18.88
N GLU A 165 23.34 -12.44 -19.80
CA GLU A 165 22.99 -12.44 -21.22
C GLU A 165 21.52 -12.84 -21.41
N GLY A 166 20.70 -11.92 -21.93
CA GLY A 166 19.35 -12.20 -22.43
C GLY A 166 18.18 -11.55 -21.69
N GLU A 167 18.32 -11.11 -20.44
CA GLU A 167 17.21 -10.50 -19.69
C GLU A 167 17.20 -8.96 -19.79
N LYS A 168 16.20 -8.41 -20.48
CA LYS A 168 15.90 -6.98 -20.42
C LYS A 168 15.18 -6.69 -19.11
N ILE A 169 15.84 -6.05 -18.15
CA ILE A 169 15.19 -5.57 -16.94
C ILE A 169 14.24 -4.42 -17.32
N GLU A 170 12.94 -4.71 -17.40
CA GLU A 170 11.92 -3.71 -17.71
C GLU A 170 11.60 -2.85 -16.49
N VAL A 171 12.10 -1.61 -16.56
CA VAL A 171 11.79 -0.54 -15.61
C VAL A 171 10.27 -0.36 -15.49
N VAL A 172 9.78 -0.33 -14.26
CA VAL A 172 8.39 -0.05 -13.93
C VAL A 172 7.98 1.31 -14.52
N LYS A 173 6.87 1.32 -15.26
CA LYS A 173 6.33 2.56 -15.82
C LYS A 173 5.91 3.48 -14.67
N LYS A 174 6.31 4.75 -14.73
CA LYS A 174 5.78 5.74 -13.78
C LYS A 174 4.30 5.97 -14.08
N LEU A 175 3.48 6.06 -13.04
CA LEU A 175 2.07 6.38 -13.21
C LEU A 175 1.94 7.87 -13.61
N PRO A 176 1.24 8.20 -14.71
CA PRO A 176 1.12 9.57 -15.20
C PRO A 176 0.08 10.40 -14.43
N TYR A 177 -0.57 9.81 -13.43
CA TYR A 177 -1.57 10.47 -12.59
C TYR A 177 -1.34 10.15 -11.12
N LYS A 178 -1.65 11.11 -10.24
CA LYS A 178 -1.88 10.87 -8.82
C LYS A 178 -3.37 10.82 -8.55
N PHE A 179 -3.81 9.77 -7.89
CA PHE A 179 -5.20 9.62 -7.43
C PHE A 179 -5.31 10.01 -5.96
N SER A 180 -6.39 10.64 -5.55
CA SER A 180 -6.63 11.06 -4.16
C SER A 180 -8.07 10.90 -3.74
N TYR A 181 -8.29 10.58 -2.46
CA TYR A 181 -9.60 10.71 -1.82
C TYR A 181 -9.69 12.07 -1.12
N LYS A 182 -10.85 12.72 -1.28
CA LYS A 182 -11.31 13.81 -0.41
C LYS A 182 -12.34 13.25 0.55
N PHE A 183 -12.17 13.48 1.84
CA PHE A 183 -13.03 12.90 2.87
C PHE A 183 -13.15 13.80 4.10
N GLU A 184 -14.12 13.48 4.94
CA GLU A 184 -14.39 14.07 6.24
C GLU A 184 -14.11 13.05 7.34
N ASP A 185 -13.44 13.47 8.42
CA ASP A 185 -13.18 12.66 9.61
C ASP A 185 -14.27 12.80 10.69
N ASP A 186 -14.09 12.19 11.86
CA ASP A 186 -15.09 12.21 12.94
C ASP A 186 -15.30 13.58 13.61
N GLN A 187 -14.44 14.58 13.34
CA GLN A 187 -14.58 15.95 13.81
C GLN A 187 -15.03 16.91 12.70
N GLY A 188 -15.46 16.39 11.55
CA GLY A 188 -15.87 17.21 10.42
C GLY A 188 -14.69 17.82 9.65
N LYS A 189 -13.44 17.39 9.90
CA LYS A 189 -12.27 17.94 9.20
C LYS A 189 -12.20 17.36 7.79
N HIS A 190 -12.11 18.27 6.81
CA HIS A 190 -11.94 17.90 5.41
C HIS A 190 -10.47 17.70 5.08
N SER A 191 -10.15 16.58 4.44
CA SER A 191 -8.78 16.23 4.05
C SER A 191 -8.74 15.64 2.65
N SER A 192 -7.64 15.89 1.94
CA SER A 192 -7.32 15.27 0.65
C SER A 192 -6.02 14.50 0.80
N ILE A 193 -6.04 13.19 0.60
CA ILE A 193 -4.86 12.33 0.73
C ILE A 193 -4.68 11.50 -0.54
N MET A 194 -3.47 11.51 -1.08
CA MET A 194 -3.11 10.76 -2.29
C MET A 194 -2.92 9.26 -2.01
N ILE A 195 -3.07 8.48 -3.07
CA ILE A 195 -3.00 7.02 -3.06
C ILE A 195 -1.68 6.57 -3.70
N GLU A 196 -0.94 5.72 -2.98
CA GLU A 196 0.29 5.06 -3.45
C GLU A 196 0.12 3.53 -3.56
N ASP A 197 -1.11 3.02 -3.54
CA ASP A 197 -1.42 1.59 -3.66
C ASP A 197 -1.10 1.04 -5.05
N TRP A 198 -0.46 -0.13 -5.11
CA TRP A 198 -0.17 -0.85 -6.36
C TRP A 198 -1.46 -1.13 -7.14
N GLU A 199 -2.54 -1.52 -6.46
CA GLU A 199 -3.80 -1.90 -7.10
C GLU A 199 -4.48 -0.74 -7.84
N THR A 200 -4.28 0.51 -7.39
CA THR A 200 -4.78 1.69 -8.10
C THR A 200 -4.04 1.88 -9.42
N GLY A 201 -2.71 1.74 -9.41
CA GLY A 201 -1.88 1.85 -10.61
C GLY A 201 -2.20 0.74 -11.63
N GLU A 202 -2.30 -0.51 -11.18
CA GLU A 202 -2.70 -1.63 -12.06
C GLU A 202 -4.09 -1.45 -12.64
N LEU A 203 -5.05 -0.96 -11.84
CA LEU A 203 -6.39 -0.67 -12.35
C LEU A 203 -6.32 0.37 -13.47
N TYR A 204 -5.57 1.45 -13.28
CA TYR A 204 -5.37 2.47 -14.32
C TYR A 204 -4.82 1.85 -15.61
N TRP A 205 -3.72 1.08 -15.53
CA TRP A 205 -3.12 0.46 -16.72
C TRP A 205 -4.07 -0.52 -17.42
N ASN A 206 -4.86 -1.28 -16.65
CA ASN A 206 -5.87 -2.18 -17.19
C ASN A 206 -7.01 -1.43 -17.87
N CYS A 207 -7.49 -0.32 -17.29
CA CYS A 207 -8.50 0.53 -17.91
C CYS A 207 -7.96 1.19 -19.18
N LEU A 208 -6.72 1.68 -19.16
CA LEU A 208 -6.06 2.28 -20.33
C LEU A 208 -5.96 1.30 -21.51
N ARG A 209 -5.60 0.05 -21.22
CA ARG A 209 -5.55 -1.01 -22.24
C ARG A 209 -6.93 -1.33 -22.81
N ARG A 210 -7.98 -1.29 -21.97
CA ARG A 210 -9.38 -1.53 -22.38
C ARG A 210 -10.02 -0.34 -23.10
N SER A 211 -9.46 0.85 -22.94
CA SER A 211 -9.94 2.08 -23.54
C SER A 211 -9.14 2.48 -24.79
N ASP A 212 -8.36 1.56 -25.36
CA ASP A 212 -7.50 1.79 -26.53
C ASP A 212 -6.58 3.01 -26.36
N GLY A 213 -6.04 3.21 -25.15
CA GLY A 213 -5.14 4.31 -24.83
C GLY A 213 -5.83 5.63 -24.45
N ASN A 214 -7.16 5.66 -24.33
CA ASN A 214 -7.87 6.86 -23.87
C ASN A 214 -7.71 7.05 -22.34
N GLU A 215 -6.84 7.98 -21.96
CA GLU A 215 -6.47 8.26 -20.56
C GLU A 215 -7.63 8.85 -19.74
N GLN A 216 -8.38 9.81 -20.28
CA GLN A 216 -9.56 10.37 -19.59
C GLN A 216 -10.58 9.29 -19.27
N LYS A 217 -10.83 8.36 -20.20
CA LYS A 217 -11.69 7.21 -19.95
C LYS A 217 -11.10 6.28 -18.89
N ALA A 218 -9.80 6.02 -18.94
CA ALA A 218 -9.13 5.20 -17.93
C ALA A 218 -9.23 5.79 -16.52
N CYS A 219 -8.97 7.09 -16.35
CA CYS A 219 -9.13 7.80 -15.08
C CYS A 219 -10.58 7.81 -14.60
N SER A 220 -11.54 8.00 -15.51
CA SER A 220 -12.97 7.91 -15.21
C SER A 220 -13.36 6.51 -14.73
N ASP A 221 -12.85 5.45 -15.35
CA ASP A 221 -13.11 4.07 -14.94
C ASP A 221 -12.49 3.73 -13.57
N VAL A 222 -11.28 4.25 -13.28
CA VAL A 222 -10.68 4.17 -11.94
C VAL A 222 -11.57 4.87 -10.92
N ARG A 223 -12.03 6.09 -11.22
CA ARG A 223 -12.95 6.83 -10.35
C ARG A 223 -14.27 6.09 -10.16
N LYS A 224 -14.83 5.48 -11.19
CA LYS A 224 -16.06 4.67 -11.09
C LYS A 224 -15.87 3.53 -10.10
N LYS A 225 -14.70 2.88 -10.09
CA LYS A 225 -14.40 1.82 -9.12
C LYS A 225 -14.22 2.35 -7.69
N TYR A 226 -13.40 3.38 -7.50
CA TYR A 226 -13.04 3.86 -6.17
C TYR A 226 -14.11 4.74 -5.53
N PHE A 227 -14.81 5.56 -6.31
CA PHE A 227 -15.87 6.43 -5.83
C PHE A 227 -17.24 5.77 -5.95
N ASP A 228 -17.65 5.38 -7.16
CA ASP A 228 -19.03 4.93 -7.37
C ASP A 228 -19.32 3.53 -6.81
N ASP A 229 -18.31 2.65 -6.72
CA ASP A 229 -18.43 1.35 -6.06
C ASP A 229 -17.92 1.39 -4.62
N PHE A 230 -16.61 1.58 -4.39
CA PHE A 230 -16.04 1.44 -3.03
C PHE A 230 -16.63 2.45 -2.04
N SER A 231 -16.68 3.73 -2.41
CA SER A 231 -17.10 4.76 -1.45
C SER A 231 -18.60 4.76 -1.16
N LYS A 232 -19.42 4.34 -2.14
CA LYS A 232 -20.89 4.40 -2.03
C LYS A 232 -21.53 3.10 -1.55
N THR A 233 -20.88 1.96 -1.75
CA THR A 233 -21.50 0.64 -1.52
C THR A 233 -20.76 -0.22 -0.51
N LYS A 234 -19.55 0.16 -0.10
CA LYS A 234 -18.70 -0.63 0.81
C LYS A 234 -18.51 0.07 2.15
N ASP A 235 -18.15 -0.72 3.13
CA ASP A 235 -17.67 -0.23 4.42
C ASP A 235 -16.18 0.14 4.30
N LEU A 236 -15.93 1.24 3.59
CA LEU A 236 -14.60 1.66 3.16
C LEU A 236 -13.73 2.17 4.32
N HIS A 237 -12.55 1.56 4.46
CA HIS A 237 -11.47 2.01 5.31
C HIS A 237 -10.20 2.22 4.46
N PHE A 238 -9.31 3.07 4.94
CA PHE A 238 -8.01 3.29 4.34
C PHE A 238 -6.93 2.58 5.14
N PHE A 239 -6.00 1.94 4.45
CA PHE A 239 -4.68 1.67 5.01
C PHE A 239 -3.84 2.93 4.78
N LEU A 240 -3.49 3.60 5.88
CA LEU A 240 -2.63 4.77 5.87
C LEU A 240 -1.21 4.39 6.24
N GLY A 241 -0.23 5.00 5.59
CA GLY A 241 1.16 4.92 6.02
C GLY A 241 1.94 6.19 5.75
N THR A 242 3.02 6.38 6.48
CA THR A 242 3.87 7.54 6.28
C THR A 242 5.07 7.25 5.39
N SER A 243 5.56 8.27 4.70
CA SER A 243 6.93 8.24 4.18
C SER A 243 7.93 8.43 5.31
N GLN A 244 9.14 7.87 5.18
CA GLN A 244 10.19 8.01 6.20
C GLN A 244 10.64 9.47 6.34
N VAL A 245 10.86 10.15 5.21
CA VAL A 245 11.40 11.52 5.14
C VAL A 245 10.45 12.55 5.77
N HIS A 246 9.14 12.35 5.62
CA HIS A 246 8.14 13.30 6.12
C HIS A 246 7.49 12.88 7.44
N HIS A 247 7.87 11.74 8.02
CA HIS A 247 7.19 11.20 9.22
C HIS A 247 7.11 12.22 10.37
N PHE A 248 8.25 12.80 10.77
CA PHE A 248 8.31 13.77 11.87
C PHE A 248 8.16 15.24 11.44
N THR A 249 8.36 15.54 10.16
CA THR A 249 8.45 16.93 9.65
C THR A 249 7.20 17.37 8.88
N GLY A 250 6.44 16.42 8.32
CA GLY A 250 5.25 16.70 7.52
C GLY A 250 4.10 17.27 8.36
N LYS A 251 3.34 18.20 7.79
CA LYS A 251 2.08 18.66 8.40
C LYS A 251 1.10 17.48 8.54
N ASN A 252 0.88 16.76 7.45
CA ASN A 252 0.29 15.43 7.40
C ASN A 252 1.33 14.48 6.79
N PRO A 253 1.84 13.49 7.54
CA PRO A 253 2.81 12.54 7.03
C PRO A 253 2.17 11.35 6.30
N PHE A 254 0.84 11.19 6.35
CA PHE A 254 0.15 10.00 5.85
C PHE A 254 -0.25 10.08 4.38
N LEU A 255 -0.16 8.93 3.74
CA LEU A 255 -0.61 8.61 2.39
C LEU A 255 -1.53 7.40 2.46
N ILE A 256 -2.47 7.28 1.53
CA ILE A 256 -3.29 6.07 1.40
C ILE A 256 -2.45 5.04 0.66
N ILE A 257 -2.03 3.98 1.36
CA ILE A 257 -1.21 2.91 0.81
C ILE A 257 -2.04 1.68 0.43
N GLY A 258 -3.34 1.72 0.70
CA GLY A 258 -4.30 0.71 0.28
C GLY A 258 -5.70 1.02 0.79
N THR A 259 -6.68 0.24 0.32
CA THR A 259 -8.06 0.35 0.78
C THR A 259 -8.57 -1.01 1.28
N PHE A 260 -9.45 -0.96 2.28
CA PHE A 260 -10.19 -2.11 2.79
C PHE A 260 -11.68 -1.83 2.60
N HIS A 261 -12.32 -2.55 1.69
CA HIS A 261 -13.66 -2.23 1.19
C HIS A 261 -14.61 -3.45 1.19
N PRO A 262 -14.83 -4.09 2.35
CA PRO A 262 -15.84 -5.14 2.49
C PRO A 262 -17.26 -4.60 2.31
N LYS A 263 -18.24 -5.46 2.06
CA LYS A 263 -19.64 -5.03 2.19
C LYS A 263 -19.97 -4.67 3.65
N PRO A 264 -20.92 -3.74 3.87
CA PRO A 264 -21.44 -3.46 5.21
C PRO A 264 -22.03 -4.72 5.82
N ILE A 265 -21.85 -4.91 7.13
CA ILE A 265 -22.52 -5.98 7.87
C ILE A 265 -23.98 -5.54 8.04
N THR A 266 -24.88 -6.12 7.25
CA THR A 266 -26.32 -6.02 7.50
C THR A 266 -26.68 -7.05 8.56
N GLN A 267 -27.21 -6.61 9.69
CA GLN A 267 -27.60 -7.47 10.80
C GLN A 267 -28.76 -8.40 10.37
N THR A 268 -28.42 -9.61 9.90
CA THR A 268 -29.40 -10.67 9.63
C THR A 268 -28.88 -12.09 9.90
N ARG A 269 -27.71 -12.25 10.52
CA ARG A 269 -27.29 -13.54 11.07
C ARG A 269 -27.43 -13.52 12.58
N LEU A 270 -28.61 -13.95 13.03
CA LEU A 270 -28.82 -14.43 14.38
C LEU A 270 -27.75 -15.49 14.69
N PHE A 271 -27.21 -15.39 15.90
CA PHE A 271 -26.37 -16.39 16.55
C PHE A 271 -26.86 -17.82 16.22
N LEU A 272 -25.95 -18.65 15.71
CA LEU A 272 -26.00 -20.10 15.80
C LEU A 272 -24.66 -20.57 16.35
#